data_AF-A0AA42NVM8-F1
#
_entry.id   AF-A0AA42NVM8-F1
#
_cell.length_a   1.000
_cell.length_b   1.000
_cell.length_c   1.000
_cell.angle_alpha   90.00
_cell.angle_beta   90.00
_cell.angle_gamma   90.00
#
_symmetry.space_group_name_H-M   'P 1'
#
loop_
_entity.id
_entity.type
_entity.pdbx_description
1 polymer ?
#
loop_
_entity_poly.entity_id
_entity_poly.type
_entity_poly.pdbx_seq_one_letter_code
_entity_poly.pdbx_strand_id
1 'polypeptide(L)'
;MQEFNEKEAFSKRLKQQLAKKGWVTNSPTWLAKEFNIRYSGQSVSIQTASNWLAGTAIPSQDKLQILAAWLDISSQWLRFGEQNAEPDQASTHKNVQFYMDDLPLKIAKLTPKQKQLVYQIVEELLSHSSSSN
;
A
#
# COMPACT_ATOMS: atom_id res chain seq x y z
N MET A 1 25.07 -15.88 -3.96
CA MET A 1 24.22 -15.91 -5.17
C MET A 1 22.70 -15.91 -4.86
N GLN A 2 22.24 -15.79 -3.61
CA GLN A 2 20.80 -15.87 -3.27
C GLN A 2 19.98 -14.61 -3.56
N GLU A 3 20.57 -13.41 -3.49
CA GLU A 3 19.84 -12.14 -3.66
C GLU A 3 19.17 -11.96 -5.04
N PHE A 4 19.73 -12.52 -6.11
CA PHE A 4 19.19 -12.36 -7.46
C PHE A 4 17.82 -13.06 -7.59
N ASN A 5 17.70 -14.23 -6.96
CA ASN A 5 16.46 -15.00 -6.93
C ASN A 5 15.36 -14.31 -6.12
N GLU A 6 15.71 -13.61 -5.04
CA GLU A 6 14.73 -12.90 -4.20
C GLU A 6 14.09 -11.73 -4.95
N LYS A 7 14.88 -10.95 -5.70
CA LYS A 7 14.36 -9.79 -6.46
C LYS A 7 13.45 -10.23 -7.60
N GLU A 8 13.81 -11.30 -8.30
CA GLU A 8 12.94 -11.91 -9.33
C GLU A 8 11.67 -12.53 -8.74
N ALA A 9 11.79 -13.24 -7.61
CA ALA A 9 10.64 -13.82 -6.92
C ALA A 9 9.65 -12.74 -6.44
N PHE A 10 10.17 -11.64 -5.88
CA PHE A 10 9.37 -10.47 -5.53
C PHE A 10 8.61 -9.91 -6.75
N SER A 11 9.31 -9.69 -7.88
CA SER A 11 8.67 -9.19 -9.11
C SER A 11 7.55 -10.12 -9.59
N LYS A 12 7.79 -11.43 -9.60
CA LYS A 12 6.77 -12.43 -9.97
C LYS A 12 5.54 -12.33 -9.08
N ARG A 13 5.71 -12.26 -7.76
CA ARG A 13 4.61 -12.12 -6.79
C ARG A 13 3.86 -10.81 -6.96
N LEU A 14 4.57 -9.70 -7.15
CA LEU A 14 3.98 -8.39 -7.40
C LEU A 14 3.08 -8.44 -8.64
N LYS A 15 3.60 -8.95 -9.77
CA LYS A 15 2.83 -9.09 -11.01
C LYS A 15 1.63 -10.03 -10.84
N GLN A 16 1.78 -11.13 -10.11
CA GLN A 16 0.69 -12.06 -9.82
C GLN A 16 -0.44 -11.38 -9.04
N GLN A 17 -0.11 -10.57 -8.03
CA GLN A 17 -1.12 -9.86 -7.24
C GLN A 17 -1.79 -8.74 -8.04
N LEU A 18 -1.02 -8.01 -8.85
CA LEU A 18 -1.57 -7.04 -9.81
C LEU A 18 -2.56 -7.74 -10.78
N ALA A 19 -2.18 -8.90 -11.33
CA ALA A 19 -3.04 -9.69 -12.22
C ALA A 19 -4.30 -10.17 -11.50
N LYS A 20 -4.17 -10.66 -10.25
CA LYS A 20 -5.29 -11.14 -9.43
C LYS A 20 -6.32 -10.04 -9.14
N LYS A 21 -5.88 -8.79 -8.99
CA LYS A 21 -6.75 -7.62 -8.82
C LYS A 21 -7.27 -7.05 -10.16
N GLY A 22 -6.87 -7.62 -11.30
CA GLY A 22 -7.25 -7.12 -12.63
C GLY A 22 -6.54 -5.82 -13.03
N TRP A 23 -5.40 -5.50 -12.40
CA TRP A 23 -4.64 -4.28 -12.64
C TRP A 23 -3.54 -4.45 -13.70
N VAL A 24 -2.99 -3.33 -14.17
CA VAL A 24 -1.95 -3.32 -15.20
C VAL A 24 -0.63 -3.84 -14.63
N THR A 25 -0.21 -5.02 -15.07
CA THR A 25 0.97 -5.74 -14.56
C THR A 25 2.31 -5.28 -15.13
N ASN A 26 2.29 -4.66 -16.32
CA ASN A 26 3.49 -4.35 -17.11
C ASN A 26 3.70 -2.84 -17.32
N SER A 27 2.99 -1.97 -16.61
CA SER A 27 3.13 -0.51 -16.76
C SER A 27 3.80 0.11 -15.52
N PRO A 28 5.12 0.39 -15.59
CA PRO A 28 5.82 1.12 -14.54
C PRO A 28 5.23 2.49 -14.24
N THR A 29 4.76 3.18 -15.29
CA THR A 29 4.16 4.52 -15.18
C THR A 29 2.87 4.47 -14.38
N TRP A 30 2.01 3.49 -14.65
CA TRP A 30 0.78 3.29 -13.90
C TRP A 30 1.07 2.93 -12.44
N LEU A 31 2.00 1.98 -12.21
CA LEU A 31 2.38 1.56 -10.86
C LEU A 31 2.94 2.73 -10.03
N ALA A 32 3.86 3.51 -10.60
CA ALA A 32 4.44 4.67 -9.92
C ALA A 32 3.38 5.72 -9.57
N LYS A 33 2.46 6.00 -10.50
CA LYS A 33 1.39 6.97 -10.29
C LYS A 33 0.46 6.53 -9.15
N GLU A 34 -0.03 5.30 -9.20
CA GLU A 34 -0.94 4.75 -8.19
C GLU A 34 -0.26 4.63 -6.81
N PHE A 35 1.02 4.27 -6.78
CA PHE A 35 1.79 4.26 -5.54
C PHE A 35 1.93 5.68 -4.96
N ASN A 36 2.31 6.66 -5.79
CA ASN A 36 2.50 8.05 -5.34
C ASN A 36 1.22 8.74 -4.88
N ILE A 37 0.05 8.34 -5.39
CA ILE A 37 -1.24 8.84 -4.90
C ILE A 37 -1.49 8.38 -3.45
N ARG A 38 -1.05 7.17 -3.10
CA ARG A 38 -1.27 6.56 -1.78
C ARG A 38 -0.15 6.84 -0.79
N TYR A 39 1.04 7.18 -1.30
CA TYR A 39 2.23 7.44 -0.49
C TYR A 39 2.43 8.95 -0.27
N SER A 40 2.34 9.39 0.99
CA SER A 40 2.56 10.79 1.38
C SER A 40 4.04 11.21 1.46
N GLY A 41 4.96 10.25 1.38
CA GLY A 41 6.40 10.48 1.54
C GLY A 41 7.14 10.80 0.24
N GLN A 42 8.40 10.34 0.14
CA GLN A 42 9.23 10.49 -1.05
C GLN A 42 8.65 9.76 -2.27
N SER A 43 8.16 10.53 -3.24
CA SER A 43 7.61 10.01 -4.49
C SER A 43 8.55 9.00 -5.15
N VAL A 44 7.99 7.88 -5.59
CA VAL A 44 8.67 6.84 -6.35
C VAL A 44 8.72 7.26 -7.82
N SER A 45 9.90 7.21 -8.41
CA SER A 45 10.07 7.48 -9.85
C SER A 45 9.60 6.30 -10.69
N ILE A 46 9.25 6.56 -11.96
CA ILE A 46 8.87 5.52 -12.92
C ILE A 46 9.98 4.47 -13.06
N GLN A 47 11.24 4.89 -12.99
CA GLN A 47 12.39 3.99 -13.04
C GLN A 47 12.44 3.05 -11.84
N THR A 48 12.14 3.54 -10.63
CA THR A 48 12.06 2.68 -9.44
C THR A 48 10.92 1.66 -9.57
N ALA A 49 9.74 2.09 -10.03
CA ALA A 49 8.63 1.17 -10.29
C ALA A 49 8.97 0.13 -11.38
N SER A 50 9.71 0.55 -12.41
CA SER A 50 10.20 -0.35 -13.46
C SER A 50 11.15 -1.39 -12.88
N ASN A 51 12.06 -0.99 -11.99
CA ASN A 51 12.98 -1.89 -11.32
C ASN A 51 12.27 -2.92 -10.42
N TRP A 52 11.15 -2.54 -9.80
CA TRP A 52 10.31 -3.47 -9.04
C TRP A 52 9.63 -4.49 -9.94
N LEU A 53 9.06 -4.05 -11.06
CA LEU A 53 8.44 -4.94 -12.05
C LEU A 53 9.47 -5.79 -12.79
N ALA A 54 10.70 -5.33 -12.98
CA ALA A 54 11.78 -6.07 -13.61
C ALA A 54 12.44 -7.06 -12.64
N GLY A 55 12.23 -6.92 -11.32
CA GLY A 55 12.93 -7.72 -10.32
C GLY A 55 14.41 -7.36 -10.21
N THR A 56 14.79 -6.12 -10.54
CA THR A 56 16.17 -5.63 -10.40
C THR A 56 16.39 -4.92 -9.06
N ALA A 57 15.31 -4.46 -8.41
CA ALA A 57 15.34 -3.86 -7.09
C ALA A 57 14.15 -4.31 -6.23
N ILE A 58 14.39 -4.48 -4.93
CA ILE A 58 13.35 -4.66 -3.92
C ILE A 58 13.10 -3.30 -3.25
N PRO A 59 11.83 -2.89 -3.03
CA PRO A 59 11.52 -1.69 -2.28
C PRO A 59 12.06 -1.73 -0.85
N SER A 60 12.44 -0.56 -0.32
CA SER A 60 12.72 -0.39 1.12
C SER A 60 11.53 -0.82 1.97
N GLN A 61 11.77 -1.16 3.24
CA GLN A 61 10.76 -1.69 4.17
C GLN A 61 9.45 -0.86 4.15
N ASP A 62 9.55 0.48 4.23
CA ASP A 62 8.40 1.39 4.20
C ASP A 62 7.58 1.26 2.91
N LYS A 63 8.24 1.29 1.75
CA LYS A 63 7.58 1.18 0.44
C LYS A 63 6.97 -0.20 0.23
N LEU A 64 7.64 -1.23 0.75
CA LEU A 64 7.18 -2.61 0.68
C LEU A 64 5.91 -2.80 1.52
N GLN A 65 5.85 -2.19 2.71
CA GLN A 65 4.65 -2.19 3.55
C GLN A 65 3.47 -1.46 2.89
N ILE A 66 3.71 -0.31 2.25
CA ILE A 66 2.66 0.41 1.52
C ILE A 66 2.16 -0.39 0.31
N LEU A 67 3.06 -1.03 -0.45
CA LEU A 67 2.66 -1.94 -1.53
C LEU A 67 1.81 -3.10 -1.01
N ALA A 68 2.23 -3.70 0.12
CA ALA A 68 1.53 -4.82 0.72
C ALA A 68 0.12 -4.42 1.20
N ALA A 69 0.00 -3.27 1.86
CA ALA A 69 -1.28 -2.71 2.28
C ALA A 69 -2.19 -2.40 1.08
N TRP A 70 -1.62 -1.82 0.02
CA TRP A 70 -2.39 -1.53 -1.18
C TRP A 70 -2.87 -2.81 -1.89
N LEU A 71 -2.06 -3.86 -1.91
CA LEU A 71 -2.39 -5.14 -2.51
C LEU A 71 -3.26 -6.03 -1.60
N ASP A 72 -3.49 -5.61 -0.35
CA ASP A 72 -4.19 -6.36 0.69
C ASP A 72 -3.53 -7.72 1.00
N ILE A 73 -2.20 -7.70 1.17
CA ILE A 73 -1.37 -8.87 1.47
C ILE A 73 -0.30 -8.55 2.51
N SER A 74 0.35 -9.58 3.06
CA SER A 74 1.48 -9.38 3.97
C SER A 74 2.74 -8.90 3.26
N SER A 75 3.44 -7.95 3.88
CA SER A 75 4.75 -7.46 3.42
C SER A 75 5.80 -8.59 3.39
N GLN A 76 5.79 -9.48 4.38
CA GLN A 76 6.66 -10.66 4.39
C GLN A 76 6.31 -11.63 3.26
N TRP A 77 5.02 -11.82 2.96
CA TRP A 77 4.61 -12.63 1.82
C TRP A 77 5.09 -12.05 0.49
N LEU A 78 4.97 -10.73 0.31
CA LEU A 78 5.43 -10.05 -0.91
C LEU A 78 6.94 -10.21 -1.10
N ARG A 79 7.73 -10.12 -0.02
CA ARG A 79 9.20 -10.22 -0.04
C ARG A 79 9.71 -11.66 -0.14
N PHE A 80 9.27 -12.54 0.74
CA PHE A 80 9.82 -13.89 0.92
C PHE A 80 8.91 -14.99 0.37
N GLY A 81 7.61 -14.74 0.24
CA GLY A 81 6.64 -15.71 -0.29
C GLY A 81 6.29 -16.85 0.66
N GLU A 82 6.56 -16.69 1.96
CA GLU A 82 6.20 -17.69 2.97
C GLU A 82 4.68 -17.77 3.13
N GLN A 83 4.13 -18.99 3.05
CA GLN A 83 2.69 -19.27 3.05
C GLN A 83 2.01 -19.13 4.41
N ASN A 84 2.78 -18.95 5.50
CA ASN A 84 2.25 -18.82 6.86
C ASN A 84 2.01 -17.38 7.33
N ALA A 85 2.22 -16.39 6.45
CA ALA A 85 1.88 -15.01 6.76
C ALA A 85 0.41 -14.75 6.45
N GLU A 86 -0.48 -15.20 7.34
CA GLU A 86 -1.79 -14.58 7.48
C GLU A 86 -1.61 -13.04 7.57
N PRO A 87 -2.55 -12.22 7.08
CA PRO A 87 -2.49 -10.77 7.30
C PRO A 87 -2.56 -10.54 8.81
N ASP A 88 -1.39 -10.52 9.44
CA ASP A 88 -1.24 -10.31 10.87
C ASP A 88 -1.89 -8.96 11.17
N GLN A 89 -2.96 -8.97 11.96
CA GLN A 89 -3.74 -7.79 12.30
C GLN A 89 -2.83 -6.70 12.90
N ALA A 90 -1.72 -7.08 13.55
CA ALA A 90 -0.71 -6.13 14.04
C ALA A 90 0.01 -5.32 12.92
N SER A 91 0.10 -5.87 11.70
CA SER A 91 0.60 -5.16 10.51
C SER A 91 -0.42 -4.15 9.97
N THR A 92 -1.72 -4.47 10.04
CA THR A 92 -2.83 -3.57 9.71
C THR A 92 -2.91 -2.41 10.70
N HIS A 93 -2.80 -2.69 12.00
CA HIS A 93 -2.79 -1.65 13.06
C HIS A 93 -1.62 -0.67 12.89
N LYS A 94 -0.41 -1.15 12.54
CA LYS A 94 0.72 -0.26 12.22
C LYS A 94 0.49 0.59 10.97
N ASN A 95 -0.25 0.08 9.98
CA ASN A 95 -0.61 0.83 8.78
C ASN A 95 -1.60 1.96 9.10
N VAL A 96 -2.63 1.68 9.90
CA VAL A 96 -3.57 2.70 10.37
C VAL A 96 -2.84 3.78 11.17
N GLN A 97 -1.89 3.40 12.03
CA GLN A 97 -1.07 4.36 12.77
C GLN A 97 -0.29 5.30 11.84
N PHE A 98 0.33 4.76 10.78
CA PHE A 98 1.09 5.58 9.81
C PHE A 98 0.20 6.55 9.03
N TYR A 99 -1.04 6.14 8.70
CA TYR A 99 -2.03 7.06 8.12
C TYR A 99 -2.52 8.08 9.15
N MET A 100 -2.72 7.70 10.41
CA MET A 100 -3.18 8.59 11.49
C MET A 100 -2.20 9.73 11.81
N ASP A 101 -0.89 9.51 11.65
CA ASP A 101 0.11 10.57 11.90
C ASP A 101 0.03 11.72 10.88
N ASP A 102 -0.25 11.44 9.60
CA ASP A 102 -0.32 12.46 8.53
C ASP A 102 -1.76 12.90 8.20
N LEU A 103 -2.77 12.17 8.68
CA LEU A 103 -4.20 12.45 8.44
C LEU A 103 -4.63 13.85 8.91
N PRO A 104 -4.26 14.35 10.10
CA PRO A 104 -4.64 15.69 10.55
C PRO A 104 -4.10 16.78 9.62
N LEU A 105 -2.87 16.62 9.13
CA LEU A 105 -2.21 17.55 8.21
C LEU A 105 -2.89 17.55 6.84
N LYS A 106 -3.32 16.39 6.35
CA LYS A 106 -4.09 16.28 5.10
C LYS A 106 -5.48 16.87 5.22
N ILE A 107 -6.21 16.58 6.30
CA ILE A 107 -7.54 17.16 6.54
C ILE A 107 -7.45 18.67 6.64
N ALA A 108 -6.40 19.22 7.27
CA ALA A 108 -6.20 20.66 7.35
C ALA A 108 -6.12 21.35 5.97
N LYS A 109 -5.54 20.69 4.96
CA LYS A 109 -5.42 21.19 3.58
C LYS A 109 -6.71 21.12 2.76
N LEU A 110 -7.74 20.42 3.24
CA LEU A 110 -9.02 20.30 2.52
C LEU A 110 -9.84 21.59 2.58
N THR A 111 -10.67 21.78 1.55
CA THR A 111 -11.66 22.88 1.51
C THR A 111 -12.74 22.70 2.59
N PRO A 112 -13.46 23.77 2.98
CA PRO A 112 -14.52 23.67 4.00
C PRO A 112 -15.58 22.61 3.67
N LYS A 113 -15.98 22.50 2.40
CA LYS A 113 -16.94 21.48 1.94
C LYS A 113 -16.40 20.06 2.07
N GLN A 114 -15.14 19.84 1.73
CA GLN A 114 -14.50 18.53 1.86
C GLN A 114 -14.32 18.12 3.32
N LYS A 115 -14.00 19.08 4.21
CA LYS A 115 -13.93 18.84 5.66
C LYS A 115 -15.30 18.41 6.22
N GLN A 116 -16.38 19.07 5.80
CA GLN A 116 -17.73 18.65 6.21
C GLN A 116 -18.07 17.23 5.74
N LEU A 117 -17.72 16.86 4.52
CA LEU A 117 -17.97 15.51 4.02
C LEU A 117 -17.19 14.45 4.82
N VAL A 118 -15.90 14.72 5.11
CA VAL A 118 -15.08 13.84 5.96
C VAL A 118 -15.69 13.71 7.35
N TYR A 119 -16.16 14.82 7.93
CA TYR A 119 -16.82 14.81 9.23
C TYR A 119 -18.10 13.96 9.23
N GLN A 120 -18.95 14.10 8.20
CA GLN A 120 -20.15 13.28 8.07
C GLN A 120 -19.84 11.79 7.95
N ILE A 121 -18.82 11.41 7.17
CA ILE A 121 -18.42 10.00 7.05
C ILE A 121 -17.92 9.46 8.40
N VAL A 122 -17.12 10.23 9.13
CA VAL A 122 -16.63 9.82 10.46
C VAL A 122 -17.79 9.67 11.45
N GLU A 123 -18.72 10.62 11.48
CA GLU A 123 -19.93 10.52 12.31
C GLU A 123 -20.79 9.31 11.93
N GLU A 124 -20.98 9.04 10.63
CA GLU A 124 -21.75 7.89 10.16
C GLU A 124 -21.09 6.56 10.56
N LEU A 125 -19.76 6.46 10.46
CA LEU A 125 -19.02 5.27 10.88
C LEU A 125 -19.05 5.07 12.41
N LEU A 126 -19.03 6.16 13.19
CA LEU A 126 -19.16 6.12 14.66
C LEU A 126 -20.59 5.81 15.11
N SER A 127 -21.60 6.24 14.35
CA SER A 127 -23.00 5.94 14.65
C SER A 127 -23.34 4.48 14.32
N HIS A 128 -22.83 3.94 13.21
CA HIS A 128 -23.03 2.53 12.85
C HIS A 128 -22.29 1.56 13.76
N SER A 129 -21.13 1.93 14.32
CA SER A 129 -20.42 1.08 15.29
C SER A 129 -21.14 1.00 16.65
N SER A 130 -21.99 1.99 16.97
CA SER A 130 -22.77 2.02 18.20
C SER A 130 -24.13 1.28 18.10
N SER A 131 -24.62 1.01 16.88
CA SER A 131 -25.95 0.39 16.65
C SER A 131 -25.92 -1.13 16.49
N SER A 132 -24.74 -1.77 16.59
CA SER A 132 -24.56 -3.21 16.44
C SER A 132 -24.23 -3.93 17.76
N ASN A 133 -24.69 -3.40 18.90
CA ASN A 133 -24.63 -4.06 20.21
C ASN A 133 -26.02 -4.33 20.75
#